data_AF-A0A834KAG8-F1
#
_entry.id   AF-A0A834KAG8-F1
#
_cell.length_a   1.000
_cell.length_b   1.000
_cell.length_c   1.000
_cell.angle_alpha   90.00
_cell.angle_beta   90.00
_cell.angle_gamma   90.00
#
_symmetry.space_group_name_H-M   'P 1'
#
loop_
_entity.id
_entity.type
_entity.pdbx_description
1 polymer ?
#
loop_
_entity_poly.entity_id
_entity_poly.type
_entity_poly.pdbx_seq_one_letter_code
_entity_poly.pdbx_strand_id
1 'polypeptide(L)'
;MAEQVSNEDQVILLDNIDGITDKEYIDVIAQIIGLDNIKHILRNINEPVQIFLSDKEIVDNLLYYNNIVNIGMNYLKIRPLVPRSKRIILFDVYPTIPSFIIERELINLNIQLTSQITFMQQNDDPNYAHIFGSNREMYIRLEDVLKLPEILEIQYKDTKYMIRLSIDITTTKERHTRNYTMGTAKRKVSNITDGKNNERNVTCTSQFKDTNEFVHFQNAPVRNSISDPQPSTSQTAEVIILSPDPQLYTDLPSKSSPSLDKNNCRKVPSKMKGEKVKNTKVKRKILTLKPKLKYQIYQNLLPAQQFIMKNTERYGGLHFQNIYELICDTFKNPKNVLEIVANYRTDILTVIDLLSNVKDYITERSLKSRINKITDDLKKKRI
;
A
#
# COMPACT_ATOMS: atom_id res chain seq x y z
N MET A 1 0.76 -6.79 44.21
CA MET A 1 0.54 -6.24 42.86
C MET A 1 0.58 -7.41 41.91
N ALA A 2 -0.47 -7.64 41.12
CA ALA A 2 -0.47 -8.73 40.14
C ALA A 2 0.49 -8.38 39.01
N GLU A 3 1.33 -9.34 38.61
CA GLU A 3 2.23 -9.24 37.48
C GLU A 3 1.39 -9.14 36.20
N GLN A 4 1.32 -7.93 35.61
CA GLN A 4 0.52 -7.70 34.42
C GLN A 4 1.32 -8.17 33.19
N VAL A 5 1.08 -9.43 32.80
CA VAL A 5 1.63 -10.00 31.58
C VAL A 5 1.08 -9.20 30.39
N SER A 6 1.97 -8.48 29.69
CA SER A 6 1.59 -7.74 28.49
C SER A 6 1.39 -8.71 27.32
N ASN A 7 0.36 -8.49 26.52
CA ASN A 7 0.06 -9.33 25.34
C ASN A 7 0.93 -8.89 24.15
N GLU A 8 1.36 -9.80 23.29
CA GLU A 8 2.18 -9.50 22.10
C GLU A 8 1.48 -8.50 21.16
N ASP A 9 0.15 -8.54 21.10
CA ASP A 9 -0.70 -7.59 20.36
C ASP A 9 -0.63 -6.14 20.88
N GLN A 10 -0.06 -5.93 22.07
CA GLN A 10 0.10 -4.63 22.71
C GLN A 10 1.50 -4.04 22.52
N VAL A 11 2.32 -4.65 21.67
CA VAL A 11 3.73 -4.26 21.50
C VAL A 11 3.94 -3.59 20.14
N ILE A 12 4.63 -2.45 20.18
CA ILE A 12 5.14 -1.78 18.98
C ILE A 12 6.66 -1.88 18.89
N LEU A 13 7.14 -1.85 17.66
CA LEU A 13 8.54 -1.93 17.28
C LEU A 13 8.97 -0.63 16.59
N LEU A 14 10.12 -0.11 17.02
CA LEU A 14 10.82 1.01 16.41
C LEU A 14 12.25 0.59 16.10
N ASP A 15 12.81 1.06 14.99
CA ASP A 15 14.19 0.71 14.65
C ASP A 15 15.14 1.28 15.71
N ASN A 16 16.10 0.47 16.15
CA ASN A 16 17.07 0.85 17.17
C ASN A 16 18.20 1.66 16.53
N ILE A 17 18.21 2.95 16.83
CA ILE A 17 19.23 3.90 16.35
C ILE A 17 20.24 4.17 17.46
N ASP A 18 21.51 4.09 17.08
CA ASP A 18 22.64 4.42 17.95
C ASP A 18 22.59 5.89 18.40
N GLY A 19 22.89 6.13 19.67
CA GLY A 19 22.89 7.46 20.27
C GLY A 19 21.51 7.98 20.69
N ILE A 20 20.40 7.33 20.30
CA ILE A 20 19.07 7.64 20.84
C ILE A 20 18.87 6.87 22.15
N THR A 21 18.40 7.54 23.18
CA THR A 21 18.11 6.98 24.50
C THR A 21 16.68 6.46 24.62
N ASP A 22 16.45 5.51 25.53
CA ASP A 22 15.12 4.93 25.77
C ASP A 22 14.10 6.01 26.20
N LYS A 23 14.56 7.03 26.94
CA LYS A 23 13.76 8.19 27.32
C LYS A 23 13.26 8.96 26.10
N GLU A 24 14.07 9.13 25.06
CA GLU A 24 13.65 9.84 23.84
C GLU A 24 12.59 9.05 23.06
N TYR A 25 12.71 7.71 23.01
CA TYR A 25 11.64 6.85 22.46
C TYR A 25 10.34 7.01 23.24
N ILE A 26 10.42 6.95 24.58
CA ILE A 26 9.26 7.10 25.46
C ILE A 26 8.63 8.48 25.30
N ASP A 27 9.42 9.56 25.34
CA ASP A 27 8.92 10.94 25.28
C ASP A 27 8.15 11.18 23.97
N VAL A 28 8.65 10.68 22.84
CA VAL A 28 7.99 10.84 21.53
C VAL A 28 6.69 10.03 21.44
N ILE A 29 6.67 8.79 21.93
CA ILE A 29 5.44 7.99 21.93
C ILE A 29 4.42 8.56 22.93
N ALA A 30 4.89 8.97 24.12
CA ALA A 30 4.05 9.57 25.17
C ALA A 30 3.39 10.87 24.71
N GLN A 31 4.00 11.65 23.82
CA GLN A 31 3.36 12.82 23.21
C GLN A 31 2.11 12.48 22.40
N ILE A 32 2.03 11.26 21.86
CA ILE A 32 0.92 10.83 21.00
C ILE A 32 -0.17 10.14 21.82
N ILE A 33 0.23 9.21 22.69
CA ILE A 33 -0.71 8.33 23.41
C ILE A 33 -0.81 8.62 24.92
N GLY A 34 0.03 9.51 25.46
CA GLY A 34 0.15 9.74 26.89
C GLY A 34 1.06 8.73 27.59
N LEU A 35 1.79 9.19 28.61
CA LEU A 35 2.79 8.38 29.32
C LEU A 35 2.17 7.19 30.07
N ASP A 36 0.97 7.33 30.62
CA ASP A 36 0.27 6.28 31.40
C ASP A 36 -0.04 5.01 30.57
N ASN A 37 -0.04 5.17 29.24
CA ASN A 37 -0.30 4.10 28.29
C ASN A 37 0.96 3.34 27.87
N ILE A 38 2.14 3.77 28.32
CA ILE A 38 3.41 3.05 28.12
C ILE A 38 3.70 2.25 29.39
N LYS A 39 3.82 0.92 29.25
CA LYS A 39 4.07 0.02 30.38
C LYS A 39 5.55 -0.32 30.53
N HIS A 40 6.17 -0.75 29.43
CA HIS A 40 7.55 -1.17 29.43
C HIS A 40 8.23 -0.79 28.12
N ILE A 41 9.55 -0.64 28.19
CA ILE A 41 10.42 -0.55 27.03
C ILE A 41 11.46 -1.65 27.15
N LEU A 42 11.70 -2.37 26.06
CA LEU A 42 12.73 -3.38 25.96
C LEU A 42 13.63 -3.04 24.77
N ARG A 43 14.92 -2.94 25.03
CA ARG A 43 15.92 -2.66 24.01
C ARG A 43 17.05 -3.66 24.10
N ASN A 44 17.17 -4.47 23.06
CA ASN A 44 18.28 -5.39 22.87
C ASN A 44 19.23 -4.84 21.80
N ILE A 45 20.51 -5.24 21.89
CA ILE A 45 21.52 -4.87 20.91
C ILE A 45 21.12 -5.45 19.55
N ASN A 46 21.13 -4.62 18.50
CA ASN A 46 20.79 -4.99 17.12
C ASN A 46 19.34 -5.48 16.90
N GLU A 47 18.45 -5.31 17.87
CA GLU A 47 17.02 -5.56 17.69
C GLU A 47 16.23 -4.26 17.73
N PRO A 48 15.06 -4.20 17.08
CA PRO A 48 14.14 -3.07 17.23
C PRO A 48 13.79 -2.84 18.69
N VAL A 49 13.67 -1.58 19.09
CA VAL A 49 13.15 -1.18 20.38
C VAL A 49 11.69 -1.61 20.47
N GLN A 50 11.35 -2.38 21.49
CA GLN A 50 9.99 -2.84 21.75
C GLN A 50 9.37 -1.97 22.84
N ILE A 51 8.18 -1.44 22.59
CA ILE A 51 7.44 -0.64 23.56
C ILE A 51 6.10 -1.32 23.81
N PHE A 52 5.87 -1.69 25.06
CA PHE A 52 4.68 -2.35 25.54
C PHE A 52 3.65 -1.31 25.94
N LEU A 53 2.49 -1.33 25.30
CA LEU A 53 1.40 -0.39 25.55
C LEU A 53 0.34 -1.02 26.47
N SER A 54 -0.52 -0.18 27.02
CA SER A 54 -1.59 -0.61 27.94
C SER A 54 -2.70 -1.41 27.24
N ASP A 55 -3.00 -1.12 25.98
CA ASP A 55 -4.11 -1.72 25.22
C ASP A 55 -3.77 -1.92 23.74
N LYS A 56 -4.37 -2.96 23.14
CA LYS A 56 -4.30 -3.24 21.71
C LYS A 56 -4.95 -2.12 20.89
N GLU A 57 -6.04 -1.52 21.38
CA GLU A 57 -6.72 -0.43 20.68
C GLU A 57 -5.77 0.78 20.48
N ILE A 58 -4.87 1.02 21.43
CA ILE A 58 -3.86 2.08 21.32
C ILE A 58 -2.85 1.73 20.23
N VAL A 59 -2.38 0.49 20.17
CA VAL A 59 -1.52 0.01 19.06
C VAL A 59 -2.22 0.18 17.72
N ASP A 60 -3.49 -0.22 17.63
CA ASP A 60 -4.32 -0.10 16.43
C ASP A 60 -4.46 1.35 15.97
N ASN A 61 -4.78 2.26 16.89
CA ASN A 61 -4.91 3.69 16.62
C ASN A 61 -3.58 4.33 16.22
N LEU A 62 -2.50 4.00 16.93
CA LEU A 62 -1.16 4.51 16.65
C LEU A 62 -0.71 4.11 15.24
N LEU A 63 -0.91 2.85 14.84
CA LEU A 63 -0.55 2.35 13.52
C LEU A 63 -1.44 2.89 12.39
N TYR A 64 -2.65 3.34 12.69
CA TYR A 64 -3.56 3.90 11.69
C TYR A 64 -3.33 5.40 11.48
N TYR A 65 -3.18 6.17 12.55
CA TYR A 65 -3.10 7.63 12.49
C TYR A 65 -1.67 8.18 12.50
N ASN A 66 -0.73 7.48 13.14
CA ASN A 66 0.60 7.99 13.45
C ASN A 66 1.67 6.90 13.30
N ASN A 67 1.71 6.22 12.16
CA ASN A 67 2.65 5.10 11.95
C ASN A 67 4.11 5.51 11.70
N ILE A 68 4.42 6.81 11.74
CA ILE A 68 5.78 7.35 11.63
C ILE A 68 5.95 8.38 12.75
N VAL A 69 7.08 8.30 13.44
CA VAL A 69 7.48 9.24 14.49
C VAL A 69 8.87 9.79 14.23
N ASN A 70 9.12 10.99 14.74
CA ASN A 70 10.40 11.67 14.57
C ASN A 70 11.14 11.67 15.90
N ILE A 71 12.34 11.10 15.93
CA ILE A 71 13.24 11.18 17.08
C ILE A 71 14.53 11.86 16.63
N GLY A 72 14.71 13.11 17.05
CA GLY A 72 15.74 13.98 16.50
C GLY A 72 15.56 14.18 14.99
N MET A 73 16.57 13.79 14.21
CA MET A 73 16.56 13.86 12.74
C MET A 73 16.09 12.56 12.06
N ASN A 74 15.71 11.55 12.85
CA ASN A 74 15.37 10.23 12.34
C ASN A 74 13.85 10.04 12.23
N TYR A 75 13.42 9.60 11.05
CA TYR A 75 12.03 9.23 10.78
C TYR A 75 11.88 7.73 10.98
N LEU A 76 11.25 7.34 12.08
CA LEU A 76 11.07 5.96 12.46
C LEU A 76 9.67 5.48 12.16
N LYS A 77 9.56 4.36 11.46
CA LYS A 77 8.28 3.70 11.22
C LYS A 77 7.91 2.84 12.43
N ILE A 78 6.72 3.07 12.96
CA ILE A 78 6.13 2.21 13.99
C ILE A 78 5.59 0.96 13.30
N ARG A 79 5.99 -0.21 13.82
CA ARG A 79 5.51 -1.52 13.36
C ARG A 79 4.86 -2.25 14.53
N PRO A 80 3.80 -3.04 14.34
CA PRO A 80 3.37 -3.96 15.38
C PRO A 80 4.39 -5.09 15.56
N LEU A 81 4.49 -5.65 16.76
CA LEU A 81 5.22 -6.90 16.97
C LEU A 81 4.56 -8.05 16.21
N VAL A 82 3.23 -8.20 16.35
CA VAL A 82 2.44 -9.19 15.61
C VAL A 82 1.99 -8.60 14.27
N PRO A 83 2.47 -9.13 13.12
CA PRO A 83 2.10 -8.59 11.82
C PRO A 83 0.63 -8.89 11.48
N ARG A 84 -0.16 -7.87 11.15
CA ARG A 84 -1.58 -8.04 10.73
C ARG A 84 -1.77 -8.59 9.33
N SER A 85 -0.70 -8.59 8.54
CA SER A 85 -0.73 -9.01 7.15
C SER A 85 0.48 -9.84 6.80
N LYS A 86 0.28 -10.83 5.93
CA LYS A 86 1.34 -11.67 5.40
C LYS A 86 1.54 -11.37 3.92
N ARG A 87 2.81 -11.23 3.51
CA ARG A 87 3.19 -11.11 2.11
C ARG A 87 3.04 -12.47 1.42
N ILE A 88 2.41 -12.45 0.26
CA ILE A 88 2.34 -13.56 -0.68
C ILE A 88 2.99 -13.18 -1.99
N ILE A 89 3.57 -14.18 -2.66
CA ILE A 89 4.20 -14.08 -3.96
C ILE A 89 3.36 -14.89 -4.94
N LEU A 90 3.01 -14.25 -6.05
CA LEU A 90 2.33 -14.83 -7.20
C LEU A 90 3.40 -15.11 -8.25
N PHE A 91 3.70 -16.37 -8.52
CA PHE A 91 4.71 -16.76 -9.50
C PHE A 91 4.11 -16.96 -10.87
N ASP A 92 4.96 -16.75 -11.88
CA ASP A 92 4.67 -17.10 -13.27
C ASP A 92 3.41 -16.42 -13.81
N VAL A 93 3.12 -15.21 -13.33
CA VAL A 93 1.97 -14.43 -13.76
C VAL A 93 2.26 -13.82 -15.13
N TYR A 94 1.49 -14.24 -16.13
CA TYR A 94 1.60 -13.68 -17.46
C TYR A 94 1.32 -12.16 -17.47
N PRO A 95 2.10 -11.35 -18.19
CA PRO A 95 1.92 -9.89 -18.24
C PRO A 95 0.53 -9.46 -18.73
N THR A 96 -0.13 -10.29 -19.53
CA THR A 96 -1.46 -10.03 -20.08
C THR A 96 -2.58 -10.15 -19.06
N ILE A 97 -2.36 -10.85 -17.93
CA ILE A 97 -3.35 -11.04 -16.87
C ILE A 97 -3.41 -9.77 -16.02
N PRO A 98 -4.55 -9.05 -15.98
CA PRO A 98 -4.70 -7.88 -15.14
C PRO A 98 -4.74 -8.26 -13.65
N SER A 99 -4.19 -7.41 -12.78
CA SER A 99 -4.20 -7.64 -11.33
C SER A 99 -5.61 -7.86 -10.77
N PHE A 100 -6.61 -7.10 -11.24
CA PHE A 100 -7.98 -7.20 -10.73
C PHE A 100 -8.62 -8.58 -10.96
N ILE A 101 -8.19 -9.34 -11.97
CA ILE A 101 -8.68 -10.71 -12.19
C ILE A 101 -8.18 -11.62 -11.08
N ILE A 102 -6.90 -11.50 -10.72
CA ILE A 102 -6.28 -12.27 -9.63
C ILE A 102 -6.90 -11.89 -8.28
N GLU A 103 -7.03 -10.59 -8.03
CA GLU A 103 -7.65 -10.06 -6.82
C GLU A 103 -9.08 -10.57 -6.64
N ARG A 104 -9.87 -10.59 -7.72
CA ARG A 104 -11.24 -11.12 -7.71
C ARG A 104 -11.28 -12.60 -7.33
N GLU A 105 -10.42 -13.44 -7.91
CA GLU A 105 -10.42 -14.87 -7.58
C GLU A 105 -9.98 -15.12 -6.13
N LEU A 106 -9.02 -14.36 -5.61
CA LEU A 106 -8.65 -14.44 -4.19
C LEU A 106 -9.81 -14.01 -3.26
N ILE A 107 -10.54 -12.95 -3.63
CA ILE A 107 -11.73 -12.51 -2.89
C ILE A 107 -12.82 -13.59 -2.92
N ASN A 108 -13.02 -14.28 -4.05
CA ASN A 108 -13.97 -15.39 -4.18
C ASN A 108 -13.62 -16.56 -3.23
N LEU A 109 -12.35 -16.73 -2.87
CA LEU A 109 -11.87 -17.69 -1.88
C LEU A 109 -11.99 -17.18 -0.42
N ASN A 110 -12.66 -16.04 -0.21
CA ASN A 110 -12.80 -15.38 1.09
C ASN A 110 -11.44 -15.00 1.73
N ILE A 111 -10.46 -14.62 0.89
CA ILE A 111 -9.18 -14.07 1.31
C ILE A 111 -9.27 -12.55 1.27
N GLN A 112 -9.06 -11.88 2.41
CA GLN A 112 -9.05 -10.42 2.45
C GLN A 112 -7.66 -9.89 2.08
N LEU A 113 -7.65 -9.09 1.02
CA LEU A 113 -6.48 -8.39 0.53
C LEU A 113 -6.23 -7.14 1.39
N THR A 114 -4.99 -6.95 1.85
CA THR A 114 -4.58 -5.77 2.62
C THR A 114 -3.69 -4.83 1.81
N SER A 115 -3.26 -5.23 0.61
CA SER A 115 -2.62 -4.38 -0.37
C SER A 115 -3.08 -4.71 -1.80
N GLN A 116 -2.84 -3.77 -2.72
CA GLN A 116 -2.89 -4.04 -4.15
C GLN A 116 -1.74 -4.96 -4.59
N ILE A 117 -1.88 -5.58 -5.75
CA ILE A 117 -0.79 -6.34 -6.39
C ILE A 117 0.26 -5.39 -6.96
N THR A 118 1.53 -5.63 -6.64
CA THR A 118 2.70 -4.94 -7.21
C THR A 118 3.58 -5.92 -7.99
N PHE A 119 4.29 -5.41 -9.00
CA PHE A 119 5.25 -6.21 -9.74
C PHE A 119 6.54 -6.33 -8.94
N MET A 120 7.10 -7.54 -8.86
CA MET A 120 8.39 -7.72 -8.23
C MET A 120 9.50 -7.25 -9.18
N GLN A 121 10.39 -6.43 -8.67
CA GLN A 121 11.58 -6.01 -9.39
C GLN A 121 12.52 -7.21 -9.51
N GLN A 122 12.91 -7.54 -10.75
CA GLN A 122 13.78 -8.70 -11.01
C GLN A 122 15.26 -8.33 -10.96
N ASN A 123 15.59 -7.05 -11.10
CA ASN A 123 16.96 -6.54 -11.16
C ASN A 123 17.14 -5.34 -10.23
N ASP A 124 18.17 -5.40 -9.38
CA ASP A 124 18.55 -4.29 -8.50
C ASP A 124 19.25 -3.15 -9.25
N ASP A 125 19.69 -3.38 -10.49
CA ASP A 125 20.31 -2.36 -11.34
C ASP A 125 19.24 -1.33 -11.79
N PRO A 126 19.41 -0.04 -11.43
CA PRO A 126 18.50 1.03 -11.83
C PRO A 126 18.27 1.13 -13.34
N ASN A 127 19.25 0.74 -14.16
CA ASN A 127 19.14 0.78 -15.63
C ASN A 127 18.08 -0.19 -16.15
N TYR A 128 17.82 -1.28 -15.43
CA TYR A 128 16.84 -2.31 -15.77
C TYR A 128 15.59 -2.29 -14.88
N ALA A 129 15.41 -1.24 -14.08
CA ALA A 129 14.26 -1.10 -13.16
C ALA A 129 12.89 -1.09 -13.89
N HIS A 130 12.88 -0.77 -15.18
CA HIS A 130 11.68 -0.80 -16.03
C HIS A 130 11.30 -2.23 -16.49
N ILE A 131 12.19 -3.22 -16.30
CA ILE A 131 11.95 -4.62 -16.65
C ILE A 131 11.41 -5.35 -15.41
N PHE A 132 10.12 -5.64 -15.44
CA PHE A 132 9.45 -6.41 -14.39
C PHE A 132 9.51 -7.91 -14.69
N GLY A 133 9.68 -8.71 -13.64
CA GLY A 133 9.55 -10.16 -13.76
C GLY A 133 8.09 -10.60 -13.92
N SER A 134 7.90 -11.90 -14.17
CA SER A 134 6.59 -12.56 -14.13
C SER A 134 6.01 -12.67 -12.72
N ASN A 135 6.83 -12.43 -11.69
CA ASN A 135 6.40 -12.53 -10.30
C ASN A 135 5.74 -11.24 -9.85
N ARG A 136 4.66 -11.38 -9.09
CA ARG A 136 3.96 -10.29 -8.43
C ARG A 136 3.88 -10.55 -6.95
N GLU A 137 3.66 -9.52 -6.16
CA GLU A 137 3.53 -9.61 -4.72
C GLU A 137 2.30 -8.85 -4.25
N MET A 138 1.78 -9.26 -3.10
CA MET A 138 0.76 -8.52 -2.37
C MET A 138 0.72 -8.96 -0.92
N TYR A 139 -0.10 -8.30 -0.12
CA TYR A 139 -0.36 -8.65 1.27
C TYR A 139 -1.81 -9.07 1.45
N ILE A 140 -1.99 -10.11 2.27
CA ILE A 140 -3.28 -10.61 2.73
C ILE A 140 -3.34 -10.54 4.26
N ARG A 141 -4.53 -10.62 4.84
CA ARG A 141 -4.67 -10.81 6.29
C ARG A 141 -3.94 -12.07 6.77
N LEU A 142 -3.32 -11.99 7.94
CA LEU A 142 -2.57 -13.12 8.50
C LEU A 142 -3.47 -14.34 8.72
N GLU A 143 -4.72 -14.13 9.11
CA GLU A 143 -5.70 -15.19 9.39
C GLU A 143 -6.14 -15.93 8.12
N ASP A 144 -6.03 -15.28 6.96
CA ASP A 144 -6.44 -15.84 5.67
C ASP A 144 -5.32 -16.66 5.02
N VAL A 145 -4.13 -16.73 5.62
CA VAL A 145 -3.00 -17.51 5.12
C VAL A 145 -3.34 -18.99 4.95
N LEU A 146 -4.14 -19.56 5.86
CA LEU A 146 -4.57 -20.96 5.80
C LEU A 146 -5.56 -21.25 4.65
N LYS A 147 -6.18 -20.21 4.08
CA LYS A 147 -7.10 -20.31 2.93
C LYS A 147 -6.38 -20.23 1.60
N LEU A 148 -5.10 -19.86 1.59
CA LEU A 148 -4.34 -19.62 0.38
C LEU A 148 -4.11 -20.94 -0.36
N PRO A 149 -4.58 -21.10 -1.61
CA PRO A 149 -4.27 -22.28 -2.39
C PRO A 149 -2.82 -22.23 -2.86
N GLU A 150 -2.19 -23.39 -3.05
CA GLU A 150 -0.86 -23.48 -3.67
C GLU A 150 -0.89 -23.02 -5.13
N ILE A 151 -2.00 -23.29 -5.83
CA ILE A 151 -2.23 -22.92 -7.21
C ILE A 151 -3.60 -22.23 -7.33
N LEU A 152 -3.62 -21.04 -7.89
CA LEU A 152 -4.83 -20.31 -8.24
C LEU A 152 -5.09 -20.47 -9.74
N GLU A 153 -6.22 -21.09 -10.06
CA GLU A 153 -6.69 -21.22 -11.43
C GLU A 153 -7.48 -19.97 -11.84
N ILE A 154 -7.14 -19.40 -12.98
CA ILE A 154 -7.77 -18.18 -13.49
C ILE A 154 -8.22 -18.39 -14.93
N GLN A 155 -9.46 -18.03 -15.22
CA GLN A 155 -9.97 -17.94 -16.58
C GLN A 155 -9.93 -16.49 -17.07
N TYR A 156 -9.18 -16.22 -18.15
CA TYR A 156 -9.10 -14.89 -18.75
C TYR A 156 -8.90 -14.95 -20.26
N LYS A 157 -9.74 -14.25 -21.03
CA LYS A 157 -9.74 -14.25 -22.51
C LYS A 157 -9.66 -15.67 -23.09
N ASP A 158 -10.58 -16.52 -22.63
CA ASP A 158 -10.72 -17.92 -23.07
C ASP A 158 -9.50 -18.81 -22.81
N THR A 159 -8.53 -18.33 -22.04
CA THR A 159 -7.35 -19.09 -21.63
C THR A 159 -7.41 -19.35 -20.13
N LYS A 160 -7.13 -20.61 -19.75
CA LYS A 160 -6.94 -21.02 -18.36
C LYS A 160 -5.47 -20.83 -17.98
N TYR A 161 -5.22 -20.07 -16.94
CA TYR A 161 -3.90 -19.83 -16.36
C TYR A 161 -3.82 -20.48 -14.98
N MET A 162 -2.62 -20.97 -14.63
CA MET A 162 -2.30 -21.47 -13.30
C MET A 162 -1.23 -20.58 -12.71
N ILE A 163 -1.57 -19.88 -11.63
CA ILE A 163 -0.65 -19.03 -10.89
C ILE A 163 -0.26 -19.79 -9.63
N ARG A 164 1.04 -19.97 -9.41
CA ARG A 164 1.54 -20.58 -8.16
C ARG A 164 1.64 -19.50 -7.10
N LEU A 165 1.23 -19.80 -5.87
CA LEU A 165 1.26 -18.88 -4.74
C LEU A 165 2.21 -19.43 -3.68
N SER A 166 2.99 -18.54 -3.09
CA SER A 166 3.75 -18.85 -1.87
C SER A 166 3.59 -17.74 -0.88
N ILE A 167 3.66 -18.10 0.39
CA ILE A 167 3.95 -17.15 1.45
C ILE A 167 5.44 -16.82 1.39
N ASP A 168 5.78 -15.55 1.54
CA ASP A 168 7.19 -15.16 1.64
C ASP A 168 7.74 -15.59 3.01
N ILE A 169 8.58 -16.63 3.02
CA ILE A 169 9.35 -17.07 4.18
C ILE A 169 10.66 -16.29 4.25
N THR A 170 10.58 -14.97 4.43
CA THR A 170 11.77 -14.12 4.68
C THR A 170 12.02 -13.85 6.17
N THR A 171 11.30 -14.51 7.08
CA THR A 171 11.49 -14.35 8.53
C THR A 171 12.02 -15.63 9.19
N THR A 172 13.17 -16.12 8.73
CA THR A 172 14.20 -16.84 9.52
C THR A 172 15.38 -17.14 8.60
N LYS A 173 16.60 -17.01 9.11
CA LYS A 173 17.86 -17.19 8.40
C LYS A 173 17.98 -18.57 7.72
N GLU A 174 17.54 -18.71 6.47
CA GLU A 174 18.00 -19.76 5.56
C GLU A 174 18.09 -19.23 4.13
N ARG A 175 19.13 -18.45 3.85
CA ARG A 175 19.67 -18.39 2.49
C ARG A 175 20.31 -19.75 2.19
N HIS A 176 19.52 -20.73 1.80
CA HIS A 176 20.04 -21.79 0.96
C HIS A 176 20.31 -21.16 -0.41
N THR A 177 21.58 -20.86 -0.65
CA THR A 177 22.13 -20.54 -1.97
C THR A 177 21.73 -21.64 -2.96
N ARG A 178 20.62 -21.45 -3.68
CA ARG A 178 20.49 -22.02 -5.02
C ARG A 178 21.21 -21.09 -5.97
N ASN A 179 22.54 -21.20 -5.94
CA ASN A 179 23.37 -20.71 -7.03
C ASN A 179 22.94 -21.48 -8.28
N TYR A 180 22.10 -20.88 -9.12
CA TYR A 180 22.18 -21.15 -10.54
C TYR A 180 23.49 -20.56 -11.01
N THR A 181 24.57 -21.33 -10.88
CA THR A 181 25.79 -21.08 -11.61
C THR A 181 25.46 -21.33 -13.08
N MET A 182 25.00 -20.30 -13.78
CA MET A 182 25.13 -20.21 -15.23
C MET A 182 26.64 -20.30 -15.50
N GLY A 183 27.10 -21.52 -15.79
CA GLY A 183 28.47 -21.79 -16.18
C GLY A 183 28.77 -20.99 -17.45
N THR A 184 29.35 -19.81 -17.30
CA THR A 184 30.11 -19.17 -18.37
C THR A 184 31.34 -20.04 -18.58
N ALA A 185 31.19 -21.10 -19.38
CA ALA A 185 32.31 -21.80 -19.96
C ALA A 185 33.06 -20.78 -20.83
N LYS A 186 34.17 -20.28 -20.28
CA LYS A 186 35.18 -19.54 -21.04
C LYS A 186 35.59 -20.45 -22.21
N ARG A 187 35.13 -20.10 -23.42
CA ARG A 187 35.70 -20.63 -24.67
C ARG A 187 37.17 -20.22 -24.70
N LYS A 188 38.05 -21.12 -24.23
CA LYS A 188 39.45 -21.11 -24.63
C LYS A 188 39.49 -21.52 -26.10
N VAL A 189 39.75 -20.55 -26.95
CA VAL A 189 40.24 -20.80 -28.29
C VAL A 189 41.68 -21.29 -28.14
N SER A 190 41.92 -22.54 -28.45
CA SER A 190 43.24 -23.05 -28.79
C SER A 190 43.08 -23.96 -29.99
N ASN A 191 43.62 -23.50 -31.11
CA ASN A 191 43.89 -24.29 -32.32
C ASN A 191 44.54 -25.63 -31.93
N ILE A 192 44.24 -26.70 -32.65
CA ILE A 192 45.24 -27.64 -33.16
C ILE A 192 44.63 -28.42 -34.34
N THR A 193 45.45 -28.46 -35.38
CA THR A 193 45.48 -29.22 -36.62
C THR A 193 45.28 -30.73 -36.47
N ASP A 194 44.75 -31.31 -37.55
CA ASP A 194 45.03 -32.64 -38.13
C ASP A 194 45.26 -33.85 -37.22
N GLY A 195 44.42 -34.87 -37.39
CA GLY A 195 44.67 -36.21 -36.86
C GLY A 195 43.61 -37.24 -37.22
N LYS A 196 43.92 -38.05 -38.23
CA LYS A 196 43.14 -39.15 -38.80
C LYS A 196 42.72 -40.26 -37.81
N ASN A 197 41.53 -40.78 -38.10
CA ASN A 197 41.13 -42.19 -38.20
C ASN A 197 41.00 -43.13 -36.97
N ASN A 198 39.99 -43.99 -37.14
CA ASN A 198 39.67 -45.27 -36.50
C ASN A 198 38.92 -45.18 -35.15
N GLU A 199 37.86 -45.94 -34.87
CA GLU A 199 37.18 -47.04 -35.57
C GLU A 199 35.81 -47.26 -34.89
N ARG A 200 34.75 -47.39 -35.71
CA ARG A 200 33.60 -48.34 -35.65
C ARG A 200 32.94 -48.61 -34.28
N ASN A 201 31.67 -48.19 -34.13
CA ASN A 201 30.42 -48.99 -34.31
C ASN A 201 30.19 -50.02 -33.17
N VAL A 202 29.03 -50.23 -32.55
CA VAL A 202 27.63 -49.92 -32.87
C VAL A 202 26.79 -50.29 -31.61
N THR A 203 25.73 -49.51 -31.36
CA THR A 203 24.45 -49.82 -30.67
C THR A 203 24.40 -50.72 -29.43
N CYS A 204 23.70 -50.28 -28.38
CA CYS A 204 22.70 -51.15 -27.72
C CYS A 204 21.66 -50.40 -26.88
N THR A 205 20.47 -50.98 -26.94
CA THR A 205 19.17 -50.54 -26.43
C THR A 205 18.99 -50.94 -24.95
N SER A 206 18.01 -50.29 -24.31
CA SER A 206 17.10 -50.82 -23.27
C SER A 206 17.49 -50.77 -21.78
N GLN A 207 16.57 -50.13 -21.03
CA GLN A 207 15.84 -50.68 -19.86
C GLN A 207 16.47 -50.73 -18.45
N PHE A 208 15.68 -50.19 -17.49
CA PHE A 208 15.39 -50.65 -16.10
C PHE A 208 16.59 -50.86 -15.15
N LYS A 209 16.58 -50.62 -13.82
CA LYS A 209 15.55 -50.81 -12.78
C LYS A 209 16.05 -50.33 -11.40
N ASP A 210 15.13 -50.35 -10.45
CA ASP A 210 15.18 -49.98 -9.02
C ASP A 210 16.25 -50.64 -8.13
N THR A 211 16.47 -50.04 -6.95
CA THR A 211 16.48 -50.78 -5.67
C THR A 211 15.88 -49.96 -4.53
N ASN A 212 15.01 -50.63 -3.77
CA ASN A 212 14.30 -50.24 -2.55
C ASN A 212 15.22 -50.03 -1.34
N GLU A 213 14.73 -49.25 -0.36
CA GLU A 213 14.81 -49.66 1.05
C GLU A 213 13.46 -49.40 1.76
N PHE A 214 12.99 -50.45 2.43
CA PHE A 214 11.76 -50.57 3.21
C PHE A 214 11.96 -50.02 4.63
N VAL A 215 10.93 -49.38 5.20
CA VAL A 215 10.58 -49.62 6.61
C VAL A 215 9.08 -49.93 6.71
N HIS A 216 8.85 -51.02 7.42
CA HIS A 216 7.62 -51.77 7.65
C HIS A 216 6.88 -51.21 8.86
N PHE A 217 5.55 -50.99 8.77
CA PHE A 217 4.65 -51.23 9.89
C PHE A 217 3.34 -51.84 9.38
N GLN A 218 3.10 -53.08 9.81
CA GLN A 218 1.86 -53.80 9.65
C GLN A 218 0.76 -53.21 10.54
N ASN A 219 -0.44 -53.16 9.97
CA ASN A 219 -1.72 -53.00 10.65
C ASN A 219 -2.09 -54.28 11.43
N ALA A 220 -2.92 -54.13 12.48
CA ALA A 220 -4.30 -54.67 12.58
C ALA A 220 -4.79 -54.69 14.06
N PRO A 221 -6.06 -55.05 14.37
CA PRO A 221 -7.26 -54.26 14.11
C PRO A 221 -8.18 -54.18 15.34
N VAL A 222 -9.08 -53.19 15.42
CA VAL A 222 -10.36 -53.40 16.11
C VAL A 222 -11.51 -52.94 15.21
N ARG A 223 -12.28 -53.96 14.87
CA ARG A 223 -13.57 -54.00 14.20
C ARG A 223 -14.62 -53.42 15.15
N ASN A 224 -15.49 -52.54 14.66
CA ASN A 224 -16.94 -52.80 14.75
C ASN A 224 -17.74 -51.85 13.84
N SER A 225 -18.47 -52.52 12.97
CA SER A 225 -19.55 -52.05 12.13
C SER A 225 -20.76 -51.63 12.98
N ILE A 226 -21.59 -50.71 12.48
CA ILE A 226 -23.05 -50.85 12.28
C ILE A 226 -23.76 -49.46 12.30
N SER A 227 -24.61 -49.30 11.26
CA SER A 227 -25.86 -48.52 11.15
C SER A 227 -25.86 -46.99 11.10
N ASP A 228 -26.24 -46.45 9.94
CA ASP A 228 -27.25 -45.39 9.83
C ASP A 228 -28.54 -45.79 10.56
N PRO A 229 -29.23 -44.84 11.20
CA PRO A 229 -30.38 -44.25 10.52
C PRO A 229 -30.59 -42.74 10.79
N GLN A 230 -30.97 -42.00 9.76
CA GLN A 230 -31.84 -40.81 9.87
C GLN A 230 -33.28 -41.26 10.25
N PRO A 231 -34.25 -40.39 10.63
CA PRO A 231 -34.24 -38.92 10.74
C PRO A 231 -34.94 -38.38 12.03
N SER A 232 -34.89 -37.06 12.26
CA SER A 232 -36.04 -36.35 12.86
C SER A 232 -36.10 -34.90 12.42
N THR A 233 -37.26 -34.61 11.84
CA THR A 233 -37.87 -33.37 11.39
C THR A 233 -38.11 -32.39 12.53
N SER A 234 -37.93 -31.09 12.30
CA SER A 234 -38.90 -30.02 12.61
C SER A 234 -38.36 -28.70 12.04
N GLN A 235 -38.99 -28.17 10.98
CA GLN A 235 -39.98 -27.09 11.01
C GLN A 235 -39.36 -25.72 11.33
N THR A 236 -39.70 -24.57 10.75
CA THR A 236 -40.49 -24.09 9.59
C THR A 236 -40.28 -22.59 9.67
N ALA A 237 -39.92 -21.90 8.59
CA ALA A 237 -40.31 -20.50 8.33
C ALA A 237 -39.82 -20.09 6.94
N GLU A 238 -40.74 -20.21 5.99
CA GLU A 238 -40.67 -19.58 4.68
C GLU A 238 -40.66 -18.05 4.84
N VAL A 239 -39.77 -17.38 4.11
CA VAL A 239 -40.07 -16.03 3.59
C VAL A 239 -39.66 -16.02 2.12
N ILE A 240 -40.67 -16.17 1.28
CA ILE A 240 -40.67 -15.85 -0.14
C ILE A 240 -40.61 -14.33 -0.26
N ILE A 241 -39.57 -13.77 -0.89
CA ILE A 241 -39.71 -12.51 -1.63
C ILE A 241 -39.01 -12.65 -2.98
N LEU A 242 -39.86 -12.47 -3.99
CA LEU A 242 -39.61 -12.53 -5.42
C LEU A 242 -38.60 -11.48 -5.90
N SER A 243 -37.74 -11.90 -6.82
CA SER A 243 -37.15 -11.03 -7.83
C SER A 243 -38.26 -10.32 -8.64
N PRO A 244 -37.98 -9.09 -9.09
CA PRO A 244 -38.33 -8.80 -10.47
C PRO A 244 -37.21 -8.02 -11.19
N ASP A 245 -36.88 -8.53 -12.36
CA ASP A 245 -36.48 -7.77 -13.53
C ASP A 245 -37.18 -8.46 -14.71
N PRO A 246 -37.35 -7.85 -15.90
CA PRO A 246 -37.12 -6.46 -16.30
C PRO A 246 -38.37 -5.88 -16.99
N GLN A 247 -38.41 -4.60 -17.39
CA GLN A 247 -38.98 -4.18 -18.69
C GLN A 247 -38.48 -2.81 -19.17
N LEU A 248 -38.25 -2.78 -20.49
CA LEU A 248 -37.95 -1.66 -21.36
C LEU A 248 -38.99 -0.52 -21.26
N TYR A 249 -38.55 0.72 -21.47
CA TYR A 249 -39.24 1.64 -22.40
C TYR A 249 -38.24 2.67 -22.97
N THR A 250 -38.17 2.70 -24.29
CA THR A 250 -37.72 3.80 -25.13
C THR A 250 -38.77 4.92 -25.10
N ASP A 251 -38.34 6.19 -25.04
CA ASP A 251 -38.64 7.21 -26.08
C ASP A 251 -38.35 8.65 -25.62
N LEU A 252 -37.69 9.38 -26.54
CA LEU A 252 -37.50 10.83 -26.59
C LEU A 252 -38.86 11.56 -26.78
N PRO A 253 -38.97 12.85 -26.41
CA PRO A 253 -38.74 13.89 -27.43
C PRO A 253 -38.05 15.16 -26.95
N SER A 254 -37.51 15.84 -27.95
CA SER A 254 -36.72 17.06 -27.95
C SER A 254 -37.53 18.36 -28.09
N LYS A 255 -36.85 19.48 -27.77
CA LYS A 255 -37.04 20.88 -28.24
C LYS A 255 -38.19 21.70 -27.63
N SER A 256 -37.83 22.79 -26.94
CA SER A 256 -37.73 24.12 -27.57
C SER A 256 -37.39 25.21 -26.56
N SER A 257 -36.44 26.07 -26.94
CA SER A 257 -36.23 27.41 -26.38
C SER A 257 -37.14 28.39 -27.12
N PRO A 258 -37.45 29.55 -26.52
CA PRO A 258 -37.05 30.80 -27.18
C PRO A 258 -36.51 31.88 -26.24
N SER A 259 -35.91 32.87 -26.91
CA SER A 259 -35.01 33.94 -26.49
C SER A 259 -35.68 35.25 -26.02
N LEU A 260 -34.89 36.04 -25.27
CA LEU A 260 -34.71 37.50 -25.27
C LEU A 260 -35.91 38.45 -25.49
N ASP A 261 -36.18 39.35 -24.54
CA ASP A 261 -35.77 40.77 -24.66
C ASP A 261 -36.00 41.63 -23.38
N LYS A 262 -34.97 42.44 -23.06
CA LYS A 262 -34.95 43.87 -22.67
C LYS A 262 -36.03 44.47 -21.73
N ASN A 263 -35.62 45.03 -20.57
CA ASN A 263 -35.33 46.47 -20.37
C ASN A 263 -35.40 46.98 -18.91
N ASN A 264 -34.41 47.82 -18.58
CA ASN A 264 -34.40 49.03 -17.74
C ASN A 264 -34.44 49.04 -16.18
N CYS A 265 -33.27 49.40 -15.62
CA CYS A 265 -32.94 50.63 -14.87
C CYS A 265 -33.88 51.19 -13.76
N ARG A 266 -33.37 51.26 -12.51
CA ARG A 266 -32.86 52.50 -11.85
C ARG A 266 -32.50 52.32 -10.34
N LYS A 267 -31.31 52.84 -9.98
CA LYS A 267 -30.88 53.63 -8.79
C LYS A 267 -31.30 53.23 -7.33
N VAL A 268 -30.34 52.68 -6.57
CA VAL A 268 -29.65 53.17 -5.31
C VAL A 268 -30.37 54.23 -4.44
N PRO A 269 -30.13 54.38 -3.09
CA PRO A 269 -29.80 53.46 -1.97
C PRO A 269 -30.75 53.63 -0.73
N SER A 270 -30.69 52.74 0.26
CA SER A 270 -30.76 53.18 1.68
C SER A 270 -30.23 52.13 2.66
N LYS A 271 -29.44 52.62 3.62
CA LYS A 271 -28.97 51.92 4.82
C LYS A 271 -30.15 51.60 5.73
N MET A 272 -30.16 50.43 6.35
CA MET A 272 -30.37 50.35 7.80
C MET A 272 -29.85 49.05 8.39
N LYS A 273 -29.16 49.21 9.52
CA LYS A 273 -28.62 48.17 10.40
C LYS A 273 -29.75 47.33 10.97
N GLY A 274 -29.50 46.05 11.15
CA GLY A 274 -30.34 45.13 11.90
C GLY A 274 -29.61 43.82 12.12
N GLU A 275 -28.89 43.73 13.23
CA GLU A 275 -28.36 42.49 13.78
C GLU A 275 -29.44 41.41 13.83
N LYS A 276 -29.22 40.30 13.14
CA LYS A 276 -29.75 39.00 13.54
C LYS A 276 -28.64 37.97 13.39
N VAL A 277 -27.99 37.70 14.53
CA VAL A 277 -27.15 36.53 14.75
C VAL A 277 -28.04 35.30 14.54
N LYS A 278 -28.00 34.75 13.33
CA LYS A 278 -28.44 33.37 13.07
C LYS A 278 -27.21 32.51 13.19
N ASN A 279 -27.06 31.85 14.33
CA ASN A 279 -26.17 30.72 14.53
C ASN A 279 -26.66 29.54 13.67
N THR A 280 -26.44 29.64 12.36
CA THR A 280 -26.50 28.49 11.49
C THR A 280 -25.19 27.76 11.69
N LYS A 281 -25.20 26.66 12.45
CA LYS A 281 -24.10 25.69 12.46
C LYS A 281 -23.90 25.20 11.03
N VAL A 282 -23.07 25.92 10.28
CA VAL A 282 -22.50 25.44 9.02
C VAL A 282 -21.59 24.30 9.44
N LYS A 283 -22.13 23.07 9.42
CA LYS A 283 -21.30 21.86 9.38
C LYS A 283 -20.39 22.06 8.17
N ARG A 284 -19.14 22.49 8.44
CA ARG A 284 -18.09 22.56 7.42
C ARG A 284 -17.96 21.15 6.90
N LYS A 285 -18.53 20.90 5.72
CA LYS A 285 -18.27 19.68 4.95
C LYS A 285 -16.76 19.72 4.71
N ILE A 286 -16.01 18.92 5.47
CA ILE A 286 -14.58 18.72 5.22
C ILE A 286 -14.52 18.11 3.82
N LEU A 287 -14.21 18.94 2.83
CA LEU A 287 -14.05 18.51 1.45
C LEU A 287 -12.79 17.64 1.41
N THR A 288 -12.99 16.33 1.51
CA THR A 288 -11.92 15.36 1.40
C THR A 288 -11.52 15.24 -0.07
N LEU A 289 -10.23 15.40 -0.34
CA LEU A 289 -9.69 15.22 -1.68
C LEU A 289 -9.81 13.74 -2.05
N LYS A 290 -10.29 13.43 -3.26
CA LYS A 290 -10.45 12.03 -3.72
C LYS A 290 -9.09 11.30 -3.63
N PRO A 291 -9.03 10.05 -3.12
CA PRO A 291 -7.77 9.31 -2.95
C PRO A 291 -6.93 9.21 -4.22
N LYS A 292 -7.58 8.99 -5.37
CA LYS A 292 -6.91 8.95 -6.69
C LYS A 292 -6.16 10.24 -7.02
N LEU A 293 -6.74 11.39 -6.70
CA LEU A 293 -6.12 12.70 -6.97
C LEU A 293 -4.95 12.96 -6.01
N LYS A 294 -5.06 12.57 -4.73
CA LYS A 294 -3.94 12.62 -3.78
C LYS A 294 -2.74 11.83 -4.28
N TYR A 295 -2.98 10.58 -4.72
CA TYR A 295 -1.92 9.73 -5.27
C TYR A 295 -1.28 10.35 -6.52
N GLN A 296 -2.09 10.90 -7.43
CA GLN A 296 -1.58 11.59 -8.62
C GLN A 296 -0.70 12.80 -8.27
N ILE A 297 -1.11 13.62 -7.31
CA ILE A 297 -0.32 14.77 -6.84
C ILE A 297 1.01 14.29 -6.28
N TYR A 298 1.00 13.24 -5.44
CA TYR A 298 2.21 12.68 -4.85
C TYR A 298 3.19 12.20 -5.93
N GLN A 299 2.72 11.39 -6.89
CA GLN A 299 3.55 10.86 -7.99
C GLN A 299 4.13 11.97 -8.86
N ASN A 300 3.34 13.00 -9.18
CA ASN A 300 3.79 14.12 -10.01
C ASN A 300 4.74 15.07 -9.27
N LEU A 301 4.73 15.07 -7.94
CA LEU A 301 5.64 15.86 -7.11
C LEU A 301 6.95 15.12 -6.81
N LEU A 302 6.96 13.78 -6.88
CA LEU A 302 8.11 12.93 -6.59
C LEU A 302 9.42 13.33 -7.29
N PRO A 303 9.42 13.78 -8.58
CA PRO A 303 10.64 14.27 -9.23
C PRO A 303 11.31 15.45 -8.51
N ALA A 304 10.56 16.25 -7.75
CA ALA A 304 11.09 17.36 -6.96
C ALA A 304 11.61 16.93 -5.58
N GLN A 305 11.42 15.67 -5.17
CA GLN A 305 11.72 15.20 -3.81
C GLN A 305 13.18 15.42 -3.42
N GLN A 306 14.13 15.05 -4.29
CA GLN A 306 15.55 15.21 -4.02
C GLN A 306 15.94 16.68 -3.88
N PHE A 307 15.37 17.57 -4.72
CA PHE A 307 15.60 19.01 -4.62
C PHE A 307 15.10 19.56 -3.28
N ILE A 308 13.87 19.17 -2.87
CA ILE A 308 13.28 19.60 -1.61
C ILE A 308 14.12 19.11 -0.43
N MET A 309 14.49 17.83 -0.41
CA MET A 309 15.28 17.24 0.66
C MET A 309 16.63 17.95 0.83
N LYS A 310 17.35 18.19 -0.27
CA LYS A 310 18.67 18.84 -0.25
C LYS A 310 18.62 20.30 0.22
N ASN A 311 17.48 20.99 0.02
CA ASN A 311 17.33 22.40 0.36
C ASN A 311 16.41 22.64 1.58
N THR A 312 16.11 21.60 2.36
CA THR A 312 15.21 21.66 3.51
C THR A 312 15.57 22.80 4.47
N GLU A 313 16.85 22.90 4.85
CA GLU A 313 17.33 23.94 5.78
C GLU A 313 17.23 25.34 5.18
N ARG A 314 17.54 25.49 3.89
CA ARG A 314 17.41 26.76 3.15
C ARG A 314 15.96 27.26 3.15
N TYR A 315 15.00 26.33 3.11
CA TYR A 315 13.58 26.63 3.15
C TYR A 315 12.98 26.50 4.56
N GLY A 316 13.83 26.68 5.59
CA GLY A 316 13.47 26.80 6.99
C GLY A 316 13.04 25.49 7.67
N GLY A 317 13.08 24.34 6.99
CA GLY A 317 12.53 23.07 7.48
C GLY A 317 11.23 22.65 6.77
N LEU A 318 10.94 23.19 5.58
CA LEU A 318 9.83 22.70 4.74
C LEU A 318 10.23 21.38 4.08
N HIS A 319 9.70 20.27 4.60
CA HIS A 319 9.95 18.94 4.04
C HIS A 319 8.97 18.63 2.90
N PHE A 320 9.30 17.60 2.12
CA PHE A 320 8.49 17.12 1.00
C PHE A 320 7.02 16.90 1.40
N GLN A 321 6.78 16.29 2.57
CA GLN A 321 5.44 16.03 3.06
C GLN A 321 4.64 17.33 3.31
N ASN A 322 5.28 18.36 3.87
CA ASN A 322 4.60 19.64 4.12
C ASN A 322 4.19 20.30 2.80
N ILE A 323 5.02 20.23 1.76
CA ILE A 323 4.72 20.79 0.44
C ILE A 323 3.61 19.99 -0.24
N TYR A 324 3.67 18.66 -0.17
CA TYR A 324 2.63 17.78 -0.68
C TYR A 324 1.26 18.07 -0.03
N GLU A 325 1.23 18.21 1.29
CA GLU A 325 0.01 18.50 2.04
C GLU A 325 -0.52 19.91 1.76
N LEU A 326 0.37 20.92 1.72
CA LEU A 326 0.02 22.29 1.33
C LEU A 326 -0.63 22.32 -0.06
N ILE A 327 -0.05 21.62 -1.03
CA ILE A 327 -0.65 21.52 -2.37
C ILE A 327 -2.01 20.83 -2.28
N CYS A 328 -2.12 19.70 -1.60
CA CYS A 328 -3.39 18.98 -1.43
C CYS A 328 -4.48 19.85 -0.78
N ASP A 329 -4.13 20.64 0.23
CA ASP A 329 -5.06 21.49 0.94
C ASP A 329 -5.52 22.67 0.10
N THR A 330 -4.63 23.23 -0.74
CA THR A 330 -5.08 24.22 -1.72
C THR A 330 -6.04 23.61 -2.74
N PHE A 331 -5.93 22.34 -3.12
CA PHE A 331 -6.92 21.69 -3.99
C PHE A 331 -8.29 21.54 -3.29
N LYS A 332 -8.32 21.33 -1.97
CA LYS A 332 -9.57 21.26 -1.20
C LYS A 332 -10.23 22.65 -1.05
N ASN A 333 -9.42 23.67 -0.81
CA ASN A 333 -9.91 25.03 -0.57
C ASN A 333 -9.08 26.07 -1.36
N PRO A 334 -9.38 26.27 -2.66
CA PRO A 334 -8.58 27.12 -3.53
C PRO A 334 -8.69 28.61 -3.20
N LYS A 335 -9.67 29.04 -2.39
CA LYS A 335 -9.89 30.46 -2.08
C LYS A 335 -9.07 30.94 -0.87
N ASN A 336 -8.56 30.02 -0.06
CA ASN A 336 -7.88 30.35 1.20
C ASN A 336 -6.40 29.98 1.25
N VAL A 337 -5.70 30.22 0.14
CA VAL A 337 -4.27 29.89 0.00
C VAL A 337 -3.42 30.49 1.12
N LEU A 338 -3.70 31.72 1.56
CA LEU A 338 -2.91 32.40 2.60
C LEU A 338 -3.05 31.72 3.97
N GLU A 339 -4.28 31.37 4.39
CA GLU A 339 -4.54 30.65 5.65
C GLU A 339 -3.93 29.25 5.61
N ILE A 340 -4.01 28.57 4.46
CA ILE A 340 -3.40 27.25 4.28
C ILE A 340 -1.88 27.36 4.45
N VAL A 341 -1.24 28.31 3.77
CA VAL A 341 0.22 28.50 3.88
C VAL A 341 0.64 28.86 5.30
N ALA A 342 -0.15 29.67 6.01
CA ALA A 342 0.09 30.03 7.41
C ALA A 342 0.15 28.81 8.34
N ASN A 343 -0.61 27.74 8.04
CA ASN A 343 -0.59 26.50 8.83
C ASN A 343 0.70 25.69 8.65
N TYR A 344 1.45 25.91 7.57
CA TYR A 344 2.71 25.23 7.29
C TYR A 344 3.93 26.12 7.57
N ARG A 345 3.80 27.45 7.48
CA ARG A 345 4.88 28.43 7.69
C ARG A 345 4.39 29.84 8.01
N THR A 346 5.24 30.59 8.72
CA THR A 346 5.10 32.05 8.89
C THR A 346 5.70 32.86 7.74
N ASP A 347 6.80 32.40 7.12
CA ASP A 347 7.47 33.14 6.04
C ASP A 347 6.96 32.74 4.64
N ILE A 348 6.07 33.58 4.12
CA ILE A 348 5.46 33.46 2.80
C ILE A 348 6.51 33.58 1.67
N LEU A 349 7.57 34.36 1.86
CA LEU A 349 8.58 34.58 0.81
C LEU A 349 9.37 33.30 0.53
N THR A 350 9.74 32.60 1.60
CA THR A 350 10.40 31.29 1.51
C THR A 350 9.52 30.27 0.77
N VAL A 351 8.21 30.27 1.03
CA VAL A 351 7.25 29.38 0.33
C VAL A 351 7.14 29.74 -1.16
N ILE A 352 7.08 31.03 -1.48
CA ILE A 352 7.06 31.52 -2.88
C ILE A 352 8.32 31.08 -3.64
N ASP A 353 9.50 31.26 -3.04
CA ASP A 353 10.77 30.88 -3.66
C ASP A 353 10.84 29.36 -3.87
N LEU A 354 10.51 28.58 -2.84
CA LEU A 354 10.46 27.12 -2.91
C LEU A 354 9.53 26.62 -4.01
N LEU A 355 8.28 27.10 -4.06
CA LEU A 355 7.29 26.69 -5.06
C LEU A 355 7.73 27.08 -6.49
N SER A 356 8.45 28.19 -6.63
CA SER A 356 8.97 28.64 -7.92
C SER A 356 10.07 27.71 -8.44
N ASN A 357 10.95 27.21 -7.55
CA ASN A 357 12.02 26.29 -7.91
C ASN A 357 11.53 24.84 -8.07
N VAL A 358 10.59 24.39 -7.24
CA VAL A 358 9.97 23.04 -7.32
C VAL A 358 9.26 22.82 -8.66
N LYS A 359 8.69 23.89 -9.23
CA LYS A 359 7.98 23.85 -10.52
C LYS A 359 8.82 23.28 -11.66
N ASP A 360 10.12 23.54 -11.68
CA ASP A 360 10.98 23.14 -12.80
C ASP A 360 11.16 21.62 -12.88
N TYR A 361 10.98 20.93 -11.75
CA TYR A 361 11.07 19.48 -11.64
C TYR A 361 9.76 18.75 -11.98
N ILE A 362 8.63 19.46 -12.04
CA ILE A 362 7.32 18.84 -12.24
C ILE A 362 7.03 18.70 -13.74
N THR A 363 6.70 17.51 -14.22
CA THR A 363 6.35 17.31 -15.65
C THR A 363 4.89 17.63 -15.95
N GLU A 364 4.01 17.37 -14.99
CA GLU A 364 2.57 17.43 -15.19
C GLU A 364 2.02 18.87 -15.23
N ARG A 365 1.24 19.17 -16.28
CA ARG A 365 0.81 20.54 -16.61
C ARG A 365 -0.22 21.10 -15.63
N SER A 366 -1.15 20.30 -15.13
CA SER A 366 -2.20 20.77 -14.22
C SER A 366 -1.65 21.14 -12.83
N LEU A 367 -0.67 20.38 -12.33
CA LEU A 367 0.06 20.62 -11.09
C LEU A 367 0.96 21.84 -11.23
N LYS A 368 1.70 21.99 -12.34
CA LYS A 368 2.43 23.23 -12.66
C LYS A 368 1.50 24.45 -12.67
N SER A 369 0.33 24.35 -13.31
CA SER A 369 -0.68 25.42 -13.33
C SER A 369 -1.20 25.73 -11.93
N ARG A 370 -1.41 24.70 -11.11
CA ARG A 370 -1.83 24.86 -9.72
C ARG A 370 -0.78 25.59 -8.88
N ILE A 371 0.47 25.17 -8.96
CA ILE A 371 1.58 25.80 -8.24
C ILE A 371 1.73 27.25 -8.66
N ASN A 372 1.66 27.56 -9.96
CA ASN A 372 1.66 28.96 -10.43
C ASN A 372 0.51 29.76 -9.79
N LYS A 373 -0.71 29.23 -9.77
CA LYS A 373 -1.85 29.93 -9.14
C LYS A 373 -1.62 30.19 -7.65
N ILE A 374 -1.07 29.21 -6.92
CA ILE A 374 -0.72 29.38 -5.51
C ILE A 374 0.32 30.50 -5.37
N THR A 375 1.41 30.43 -6.14
CA THR A 375 2.48 31.42 -6.11
C THR A 375 1.98 32.82 -6.48
N ASP A 376 1.11 32.94 -7.48
CA ASP A 376 0.52 34.20 -7.91
C ASP A 376 -0.45 34.77 -6.87
N ASP A 377 -1.25 33.93 -6.22
CA ASP A 377 -2.16 34.35 -5.16
C ASP A 377 -1.39 34.84 -3.93
N LEU A 378 -0.28 34.18 -3.58
CA LEU A 378 0.61 34.62 -2.50
C LEU A 378 1.32 35.94 -2.86
N LYS A 379 1.74 36.11 -4.12
CA LYS A 379 2.33 37.37 -4.60
C LYS A 379 1.32 38.52 -4.61
N LYS A 380 0.06 38.27 -4.98
CA LYS A 380 -1.00 39.30 -5.03
C LYS A 380 -1.42 39.79 -3.66
N LYS A 381 -1.49 38.89 -2.67
CA LYS A 381 -1.83 39.23 -1.28
C LYS A 381 -0.66 39.84 -0.48
N ARG A 382 0.48 40.08 -1.14
CA ARG A 382 1.65 40.80 -0.62
C ARG A 382 1.48 42.33 -0.70
N ILE A 383 0.45 42.79 -1.42
CA ILE A 383 -0.03 44.19 -1.48
C ILE A 383 -1.26 44.27 -0.59
#